data_AF-A0A8F5ZGZ3-F1
#
_entry.id   AF-A0A8F5ZGZ3-F1
#
_cell.length_a   1.000
_cell.length_b   1.000
_cell.length_c   1.000
_cell.angle_alpha   90.00
_cell.angle_beta   90.00
_cell.angle_gamma   90.00
#
_symmetry.space_group_name_H-M   'P 1'
#
loop_
_entity.id
_entity.type
_entity.pdbx_description
1 polymer ?
#
loop_
_entity_poly.entity_id
_entity_poly.type
_entity_poly.pdbx_seq_one_letter_code
_entity_poly.pdbx_strand_id
1 'polypeptide(L)'
;MDSEKSFRNGLAEILAGTGYSVQNFVTSDTKGVVFGRPAEIDIDVIIKGDRTIVVEIKSSVSKSDVFIFLKKVDFYRQISGKQVDNILMITPYIDDAARDIACQYNIIVCDTLSDIKPSIQKA
;
A
#
# COMPACT_ATOMS: atom_id res chain seq x y z
N MET A 1 3.20 -12.03 8.15
CA MET A 1 2.48 -11.93 9.45
C MET A 1 3.30 -11.18 10.51
N ASP A 2 4.36 -11.77 11.09
CA ASP A 2 5.08 -11.09 12.18
C ASP A 2 5.91 -9.87 11.72
N SER A 3 6.43 -9.92 10.49
CA SER A 3 7.17 -8.82 9.87
C SER A 3 6.28 -7.60 9.59
N GLU A 4 5.16 -7.74 8.87
CA GLU A 4 4.27 -6.59 8.59
C GLU A 4 3.66 -6.04 9.87
N LYS A 5 3.32 -6.90 10.85
CA LYS A 5 2.82 -6.44 12.15
C LYS A 5 3.86 -5.59 12.88
N SER A 6 5.12 -6.04 12.91
CA SER A 6 6.20 -5.28 13.53
C SER A 6 6.42 -3.94 12.82
N PHE A 7 6.35 -3.94 11.48
CA PHE A 7 6.44 -2.73 10.68
C PHE A 7 5.29 -1.74 10.98
N ARG A 8 4.04 -2.23 11.01
CA ARG A 8 2.87 -1.43 11.40
C ARG A 8 3.00 -0.85 12.78
N ASN A 9 3.44 -1.63 13.76
CA ASN A 9 3.63 -1.16 15.14
C ASN A 9 4.69 -0.05 15.20
N GLY A 10 5.81 -0.22 14.49
CA GLY A 10 6.83 0.82 14.38
C GLY A 10 6.30 2.10 13.73
N LEU A 11 5.54 1.98 12.63
CA LEU A 11 4.90 3.13 11.99
C LEU A 11 3.87 3.81 12.90
N ALA A 12 3.08 3.04 13.65
CA ALA A 12 2.11 3.58 14.58
C ALA A 12 2.77 4.43 15.68
N GLU A 13 3.91 3.98 16.20
CA GLU A 13 4.71 4.73 17.17
C GLU A 13 5.31 6.00 16.54
N ILE A 14 5.90 5.90 15.35
CA ILE A 14 6.49 7.04 14.63
C ILE A 14 5.45 8.14 14.34
N LEU A 15 4.22 7.73 14.01
CA LEU A 15 3.13 8.63 13.68
C LEU A 15 2.29 9.03 14.89
N ALA A 16 2.63 8.56 16.09
CA ALA A 16 1.90 8.92 17.30
C ALA A 16 1.89 10.45 17.50
N GLY A 17 0.71 10.99 17.80
CA GLY A 17 0.51 12.44 18.00
C GLY A 17 0.49 13.29 16.73
N THR A 18 0.62 12.70 15.53
CA THR A 18 0.55 13.44 14.25
C THR A 18 -0.87 13.60 13.70
N GLY A 19 -1.86 12.92 14.29
CA GLY A 19 -3.23 12.83 13.77
C GLY A 19 -3.43 11.72 12.74
N TYR A 20 -2.36 11.02 12.34
CA TYR A 20 -2.43 9.83 11.50
C TYR A 20 -2.55 8.55 12.32
N SER A 21 -3.29 7.59 11.80
CA SER A 21 -3.47 6.25 12.36
C SER A 21 -3.00 5.19 11.36
N VAL A 22 -2.47 4.09 11.88
CA VAL A 22 -1.94 2.97 11.09
C VAL A 22 -2.80 1.74 11.34
N GLN A 23 -3.26 1.08 10.28
CA GLN A 23 -4.08 -0.13 10.35
C GLN A 23 -3.69 -1.09 9.23
N ASN A 24 -4.01 -2.38 9.39
CA ASN A 24 -4.09 -3.30 8.26
C ASN A 24 -5.51 -3.31 7.70
N PHE A 25 -5.67 -3.94 6.54
CA PHE A 25 -6.98 -4.17 5.95
C PHE A 25 -7.07 -5.59 5.41
N VAL A 26 -7.95 -6.39 5.99
CA VAL A 26 -8.21 -7.78 5.59
C VAL A 26 -9.70 -7.93 5.37
N THR A 27 -10.11 -8.44 4.20
CA THR A 27 -11.52 -8.74 3.93
C THR A 27 -11.69 -9.86 2.90
N SER A 28 -12.88 -10.42 2.80
CA SER A 28 -13.21 -11.41 1.78
C SER A 28 -13.78 -10.75 0.52
N ASP A 29 -13.13 -10.96 -0.62
CA ASP A 29 -13.67 -10.69 -1.94
C ASP A 29 -14.37 -11.95 -2.47
N THR A 30 -15.65 -12.09 -2.16
CA THR A 30 -16.46 -13.26 -2.58
C THR A 30 -16.84 -13.25 -4.05
N LYS A 31 -16.67 -12.13 -4.75
CA LYS A 31 -16.99 -11.97 -6.18
C LYS A 31 -15.78 -12.18 -7.09
N GLY A 32 -14.58 -12.21 -6.52
CA GLY A 32 -13.34 -12.37 -7.27
C GLY A 32 -12.97 -11.15 -8.11
N VAL A 33 -13.30 -9.95 -7.64
CA VAL A 33 -12.94 -8.68 -8.28
C VAL A 33 -11.43 -8.54 -8.47
N VAL A 34 -10.63 -8.91 -7.47
CA VAL A 34 -9.17 -8.72 -7.50
C VAL A 34 -8.49 -9.84 -8.29
N PHE A 35 -8.76 -11.10 -7.91
CA PHE A 35 -8.04 -12.28 -8.40
C PHE A 35 -8.81 -13.11 -9.44
N GLY A 36 -10.00 -12.68 -9.86
CA GLY A 36 -10.87 -13.46 -10.76
C GLY A 36 -11.54 -14.67 -10.11
N ARG A 37 -11.36 -14.86 -8.80
CA ARG A 37 -11.99 -15.91 -7.98
C ARG A 37 -12.14 -15.44 -6.54
N PRO A 38 -13.05 -16.03 -5.75
CA PRO A 38 -13.18 -15.72 -4.34
C PRO A 38 -11.85 -15.86 -3.60
N ALA A 39 -11.47 -14.82 -2.86
CA ALA A 39 -10.19 -14.77 -2.14
C ALA A 39 -10.25 -13.79 -0.97
N GLU A 40 -9.35 -13.98 0.00
CA GLU A 40 -9.06 -12.94 0.98
C GLU A 40 -8.16 -11.88 0.33
N ILE A 41 -8.49 -10.62 0.59
CA ILE A 41 -7.72 -9.45 0.18
C ILE A 41 -7.08 -8.87 1.43
N ASP A 42 -5.75 -8.81 1.40
CA ASP A 42 -4.95 -8.17 2.44
C ASP A 42 -4.18 -6.98 1.85
N ILE A 43 -4.14 -5.89 2.59
CA ILE A 43 -3.31 -4.71 2.36
C ILE A 43 -2.51 -4.48 3.63
N ASP A 44 -1.19 -4.55 3.49
CA ASP A 44 -0.26 -4.62 4.62
C ASP A 44 -0.39 -3.43 5.57
N VAL A 45 -0.50 -2.22 5.00
CA VAL A 45 -0.63 -0.98 5.78
C VAL A 45 -1.58 0.00 5.08
N ILE A 46 -2.48 0.58 5.86
CA ILE A 46 -3.23 1.78 5.50
C ILE A 46 -2.96 2.83 6.57
N ILE A 47 -2.48 3.99 6.14
CA ILE A 47 -2.29 5.16 6.98
C ILE A 47 -3.45 6.13 6.72
N LYS A 48 -4.16 6.54 7.77
CA LYS A 48 -5.33 7.43 7.68
C LYS A 48 -5.15 8.68 8.54
N GLY A 49 -5.32 9.84 7.93
CA GLY A 49 -5.41 11.15 8.58
C GLY A 49 -6.22 12.10 7.69
N ASP A 50 -5.70 13.29 7.43
CA ASP A 50 -6.17 14.19 6.36
C ASP A 50 -5.90 13.62 4.96
N ARG A 51 -4.92 12.71 4.85
CA ARG A 51 -4.65 11.90 3.66
C ARG A 51 -4.78 10.40 3.97
N THR A 52 -5.16 9.62 2.96
CA THR A 52 -5.18 8.16 3.00
C THR A 52 -4.07 7.61 2.12
N ILE A 53 -3.15 6.87 2.74
CA ILE A 53 -2.02 6.23 2.08
C ILE A 53 -2.18 4.72 2.20
N VAL A 54 -2.06 4.02 1.08
CA VAL A 54 -2.11 2.56 1.02
C VAL A 54 -0.75 2.01 0.66
N VAL A 55 -0.28 1.01 1.39
CA VAL A 55 1.08 0.45 1.25
C VAL A 55 1.04 -1.07 1.15
N GLU A 56 1.77 -1.60 0.18
CA GLU A 56 2.15 -3.02 0.10
C GLU A 56 3.65 -3.17 0.36
N ILE A 57 4.04 -4.23 1.06
CA ILE A 57 5.43 -4.56 1.38
C ILE A 57 5.76 -5.90 0.75
N LYS A 58 6.78 -5.94 -0.11
CA LYS A 58 7.24 -7.20 -0.72
C LYS A 58 8.76 -7.30 -0.73
N SER A 59 9.29 -8.51 -0.55
CA SER A 59 10.73 -8.78 -0.68
C SER A 59 11.23 -8.64 -2.12
N SER A 60 10.36 -8.78 -3.12
CA SER A 60 10.62 -8.49 -4.52
C SER A 60 9.30 -8.15 -5.23
N VAL A 61 9.34 -7.25 -6.20
CA VAL A 61 8.17 -6.78 -6.95
C VAL A 61 8.32 -7.05 -8.44
N SER A 62 7.38 -7.84 -8.97
CA SER A 62 7.20 -8.08 -10.40
C SER A 62 6.13 -7.16 -10.99
N LYS A 63 6.04 -7.11 -12.32
CA LYS A 63 4.97 -6.38 -13.04
C LYS A 63 3.56 -6.85 -12.61
N SER A 64 3.40 -8.14 -12.36
CA SER A 64 2.11 -8.71 -11.93
C SER A 64 1.73 -8.24 -10.54
N ASP A 65 2.70 -8.10 -9.62
CA ASP A 65 2.45 -7.60 -8.27
C ASP A 65 1.92 -6.17 -8.29
N VAL A 66 2.46 -5.32 -9.16
CA VAL A 66 1.98 -3.93 -9.33
C VAL A 66 0.50 -3.90 -9.74
N PHE A 67 0.10 -4.69 -10.74
CA PHE A 67 -1.30 -4.74 -11.17
C PHE A 67 -2.23 -5.37 -10.14
N ILE A 68 -1.77 -6.40 -9.43
CA ILE A 68 -2.54 -6.99 -8.32
C ILE A 68 -2.76 -5.92 -7.25
N PHE A 69 -1.73 -5.17 -6.88
CA PHE A 69 -1.84 -4.14 -5.85
C PHE A 69 -2.79 -3.01 -6.28
N LEU A 70 -2.74 -2.55 -7.53
CA LEU A 70 -3.73 -1.59 -8.06
C LEU A 70 -5.17 -2.09 -7.90
N LYS A 71 -5.43 -3.37 -8.23
CA LYS A 71 -6.76 -3.97 -8.04
C LYS A 71 -7.16 -4.03 -6.56
N LYS A 72 -6.23 -4.35 -5.65
CA LYS A 72 -6.49 -4.30 -4.21
C LYS A 72 -6.87 -2.89 -3.76
N VAL A 73 -6.16 -1.87 -4.23
CA VAL A 73 -6.46 -0.45 -3.92
C VAL A 73 -7.83 -0.04 -4.44
N ASP A 74 -8.17 -0.39 -5.68
CA ASP A 74 -9.49 -0.08 -6.25
C ASP A 74 -10.62 -0.80 -5.51
N PHE A 75 -10.41 -2.05 -5.14
CA PHE A 75 -11.33 -2.80 -4.29
C PHE A 75 -11.50 -2.11 -2.92
N TYR A 76 -10.41 -1.67 -2.29
CA TYR A 76 -10.46 -0.90 -1.05
C TYR A 76 -11.24 0.42 -1.19
N ARG A 77 -11.06 1.15 -2.29
CA ARG A 77 -11.82 2.39 -2.56
C ARG A 77 -13.32 2.11 -2.63
N GLN A 78 -13.71 1.06 -3.36
CA GLN A 78 -15.11 0.69 -3.55
C GLN A 78 -15.82 0.33 -2.23
N ILE A 79 -15.18 -0.46 -1.37
CA ILE A 79 -15.79 -0.92 -0.12
C ILE A 79 -15.74 0.12 1.00
N SER A 80 -14.71 0.95 1.05
CA SER A 80 -14.53 1.93 2.13
C SER A 80 -15.23 3.26 1.83
N GLY A 81 -15.51 3.53 0.54
CA GLY A 81 -15.98 4.84 0.08
C GLY A 81 -14.95 5.96 0.29
N LYS A 82 -13.68 5.62 0.56
CA LYS A 82 -12.61 6.57 0.80
C LYS A 82 -11.76 6.74 -0.45
N GLN A 83 -11.34 7.98 -0.69
CA GLN A 83 -10.29 8.28 -1.65
C GLN A 83 -8.95 7.77 -1.10
N VAL A 84 -8.06 7.36 -2.00
CA VAL A 84 -6.68 7.02 -1.70
C VAL A 84 -5.80 8.05 -2.39
N ASP A 85 -5.08 8.83 -1.61
CA ASP A 85 -4.25 9.95 -2.05
C ASP A 85 -2.89 9.47 -2.56
N ASN A 86 -2.32 8.46 -1.90
CA ASN A 86 -1.03 7.89 -2.28
C ASN A 86 -1.06 6.36 -2.19
N ILE A 87 -0.39 5.73 -3.17
CA ILE A 87 -0.20 4.28 -3.25
C ILE A 87 1.31 4.03 -3.22
N LEU A 88 1.78 3.24 -2.26
CA LEU A 88 3.20 2.98 -2.03
C LEU A 88 3.50 1.49 -2.12
N MET A 89 4.64 1.15 -2.71
CA MET A 89 5.22 -0.19 -2.62
C MET A 89 6.59 -0.10 -1.95
N ILE A 90 6.76 -0.80 -0.84
CA ILE A 90 8.04 -0.88 -0.12
C ILE A 90 8.69 -2.21 -0.51
N THR A 91 9.88 -2.14 -1.10
CA THR A 91 10.58 -3.36 -1.52
C THR A 91 12.09 -3.14 -1.63
N PRO A 92 12.93 -4.13 -1.27
CA PRO A 92 14.36 -4.05 -1.54
C PRO A 92 14.71 -4.36 -3.01
N TYR A 93 13.79 -4.97 -3.77
CA TYR A 93 14.05 -5.36 -5.17
C TYR A 93 12.80 -5.18 -6.03
N ILE A 94 12.96 -4.58 -7.20
CA ILE A 94 11.89 -4.42 -8.18
C ILE A 94 12.47 -4.57 -9.58
N ASP A 95 11.77 -5.32 -10.43
CA ASP A 95 12.14 -5.48 -11.83
C ASP A 95 11.94 -4.15 -12.58
N ASP A 96 12.77 -3.84 -13.57
CA ASP A 96 12.68 -2.57 -14.33
C ASP A 96 11.30 -2.37 -14.97
N ALA A 97 10.76 -3.44 -15.57
CA ALA A 97 9.42 -3.41 -16.14
C ALA A 97 8.31 -3.18 -15.10
N ALA A 98 8.53 -3.57 -13.84
CA ALA A 98 7.60 -3.29 -12.75
C ALA A 98 7.72 -1.83 -12.28
N ARG A 99 8.94 -1.30 -12.23
CA ARG A 99 9.20 0.12 -11.89
C ARG A 99 8.58 1.07 -12.91
N ASP A 100 8.71 0.76 -14.21
CA ASP A 100 8.10 1.55 -15.29
C ASP A 100 6.58 1.62 -15.14
N ILE A 101 5.94 0.49 -14.84
CA ILE A 101 4.49 0.42 -14.63
C ILE A 101 4.10 1.14 -13.34
N ALA A 102 4.84 0.97 -12.25
CA ALA A 102 4.58 1.69 -11.00
C ALA A 102 4.59 3.22 -11.23
N CYS A 103 5.60 3.72 -11.96
CA CYS A 103 5.68 5.13 -12.36
C CYS A 103 4.48 5.57 -13.21
N GLN A 104 4.10 4.78 -14.23
CA GLN A 104 2.94 5.07 -15.08
C GLN A 104 1.63 5.23 -14.29
N TYR A 105 1.45 4.45 -13.21
CA TYR A 105 0.26 4.47 -12.38
C TYR A 105 0.39 5.33 -11.11
N ASN A 106 1.44 6.16 -11.01
CA ASN A 106 1.72 7.02 -9.86
C ASN A 106 1.85 6.27 -8.52
N ILE A 107 2.40 5.06 -8.57
CA ILE A 107 2.79 4.30 -7.39
C ILE A 107 4.19 4.75 -6.99
N ILE A 108 4.33 5.15 -5.73
CA ILE A 108 5.62 5.50 -5.16
C ILE A 108 6.32 4.21 -4.76
N VAL A 109 7.47 3.94 -5.38
CA VAL A 109 8.33 2.81 -5.01
C VAL A 109 9.35 3.31 -3.99
N CYS A 110 9.38 2.67 -2.82
CA CYS A 110 10.30 2.95 -1.74
C CYS A 110 11.34 1.82 -1.67
N ASP A 111 12.32 1.85 -2.55
CA ASP A 111 13.47 0.92 -2.60
C ASP A 111 14.79 1.60 -2.23
N THR A 112 14.92 2.91 -2.43
CA THR A 112 16.07 3.69 -1.96
C THR A 112 15.67 4.96 -1.20
N LEU A 113 16.60 5.53 -0.42
CA LEU A 113 16.35 6.79 0.33
C LEU A 113 16.11 7.99 -0.60
N SER A 114 16.63 7.96 -1.83
CA SER A 114 16.45 9.03 -2.82
C SER A 114 15.02 9.18 -3.34
N ASP A 115 14.23 8.11 -3.27
CA ASP A 115 12.85 8.10 -3.77
C ASP A 115 11.86 8.70 -2.76
N ILE A 116 12.34 9.02 -1.56
CA ILE A 116 11.52 9.51 -0.46
C ILE A 116 11.31 11.02 -0.59
N LYS A 117 10.19 11.40 -1.20
CA LYS A 117 9.57 12.72 -0.95
C LYS A 117 8.57 12.58 0.21
N PRO A 118 8.44 13.58 1.11
CA PRO A 118 7.47 13.52 2.19
C PRO A 118 6.05 13.34 1.64
N SER A 119 5.49 12.14 1.81
CA SER A 119 4.10 11.83 1.41
C SER A 119 3.10 12.38 2.43
N ILE A 120 3.54 12.47 3.69
CA ILE A 120 2.88 13.17 4.78
C ILE A 120 3.65 14.46 5.01
N GLN A 121 2.99 15.61 4.88
CA GLN A 121 3.53 16.89 5.30
C GLN A 121 2.88 17.27 6.62
N LYS A 122 3.65 17.80 7.57
CA LYS A 122 3.05 18.43 8.75
C LYS A 122 2.21 19.62 8.29
N ALA A 123 1.03 19.77 8.87
CA ALA A 123 0.29 21.03 8.84
C ALA A 123 1.14 22.17 9.44
#